data_AF-A0A7X8ZUD3-F1
#
_entry.id   AF-A0A7X8ZUD3-F1
#
_cell.length_a   1.000
_cell.length_b   1.000
_cell.length_c   1.000
_cell.angle_alpha   90.00
_cell.angle_beta   90.00
_cell.angle_gamma   90.00
#
_symmetry.space_group_name_H-M   'P 1'
#
loop_
_entity.id
_entity.type
_entity.pdbx_description
1 polymer ?
#
loop_
_entity_poly.entity_id
_entity_poly.type
_entity_poly.pdbx_seq_one_letter_code
_entity_poly.pdbx_strand_id
1 'polypeptide(L)' 'MMTDSSTIALFSLALGLNESWILTDLRFEPDKRSGMQELLIDIGFKPKGTHPCPMCGKPGVVDEGEERI' A
#
# COMPACT_ATOMS: atom_id res chain seq x y z
N MET A 1 6.10 1.57 24.82
CA MET A 1 5.87 1.27 23.39
C MET A 1 4.60 1.99 22.99
N MET A 2 4.71 3.16 22.38
CA MET A 2 3.54 3.88 21.88
C MET A 2 3.08 3.14 20.64
N THR A 3 2.00 2.36 20.76
CA THR A 3 1.21 1.96 19.60
C THR A 3 0.55 3.23 19.10
N ASP A 4 1.26 3.95 18.24
CA ASP A 4 0.63 4.94 17.37
C ASP A 4 -0.27 4.13 16.42
N SER A 5 -1.49 3.86 16.88
CA SER A 5 -2.47 3.04 16.17
C SER A 5 -3.06 3.88 15.05
N SER A 6 -2.21 4.27 14.10
CA SER A 6 -2.64 5.00 12.91
C SER A 6 -3.64 4.14 12.14
N THR A 7 -4.60 4.79 11.48
CA THR A 7 -5.58 4.10 10.62
C THR A 7 -4.87 3.17 9.63
N ILE A 8 -3.73 3.60 9.09
CA ILE A 8 -2.87 2.81 8.20
C ILE A 8 -2.41 1.51 8.86
N ALA A 9 -1.96 1.54 10.12
CA ALA A 9 -1.53 0.34 10.83
C ALA A 9 -2.69 -0.64 11.05
N LEU A 10 -3.87 -0.15 11.40
CA LEU A 10 -5.07 -0.98 11.57
C LEU A 10 -5.48 -1.68 10.28
N PHE A 11 -5.52 -0.94 9.16
CA PHE A 11 -5.86 -1.52 7.87
C PHE A 11 -4.78 -2.46 7.33
N SER A 12 -3.50 -2.17 7.57
CA SER A 12 -2.41 -3.08 7.20
C SER A 12 -2.53 -4.43 7.91
N LEU A 13 -2.89 -4.41 9.21
CA LEU A 13 -3.15 -5.62 9.98
C LEU A 13 -4.40 -6.36 9.49
N ALA A 14 -5.51 -5.64 9.26
CA ALA A 14 -6.78 -6.23 8.83
C ALA A 14 -6.68 -6.90 7.44
N LEU A 15 -5.88 -6.32 6.54
CA LEU A 15 -5.60 -6.87 5.21
C LEU A 15 -4.55 -7.99 5.22
N GLY A 16 -3.90 -8.26 6.36
CA GLY A 16 -2.85 -9.28 6.45
C GLY A 16 -1.63 -8.96 5.59
N LEU A 17 -1.30 -7.67 5.42
CA LEU A 17 -0.13 -7.27 4.65
C LEU A 17 1.14 -7.75 5.35
N ASN A 18 1.99 -8.48 4.61
CA ASN A 18 3.32 -8.84 5.07
C ASN A 18 4.27 -7.63 4.95
N GLU A 19 5.46 -7.71 5.53
CA GLU A 19 6.41 -6.58 5.61
C GLU A 19 6.88 -6.01 4.25
N SER A 20 6.61 -6.69 3.15
CA SER A 20 6.92 -6.22 1.80
C SER A 20 5.96 -5.16 1.29
N TRP A 21 4.73 -5.17 1.79
CA TRP A 21 3.66 -4.30 1.35
C TRP A 21 3.42 -3.21 2.37
N ILE A 22 3.22 -2.00 1.89
CA ILE A 22 2.82 -0.86 2.69
C ILE A 22 1.55 -0.28 2.10
N LEU A 23 0.62 0.09 2.97
CA LEU A 23 -0.53 0.88 2.57
C LEU A 23 -0.04 2.33 2.38
N THR A 24 -0.17 2.84 1.16
CA THR A 24 0.36 4.15 0.75
C THR A 24 -0.70 5.25 0.82
N ASP A 25 -1.97 4.91 0.63
CA ASP A 25 -3.08 5.86 0.74
C ASP A 25 -4.38 5.17 1.17
N LEU A 26 -5.25 5.91 1.87
CA LEU A 26 -6.58 5.48 2.30
C LEU A 26 -7.54 6.66 2.18
N ARG A 27 -8.57 6.50 1.34
CA ARG A 27 -9.56 7.57 1.12
C ARG A 27 -10.95 7.00 0.90
N PHE A 28 -11.94 7.76 1.32
CA PHE A 28 -13.34 7.47 1.03
C PHE A 28 -13.76 8.30 -0.17
N GLU A 29 -14.25 7.66 -1.22
CA GLU A 29 -14.82 8.33 -2.38
C GLU A 29 -16.24 7.84 -2.65
N PRO A 30 -17.13 8.71 -3.14
CA PRO A 30 -18.45 8.28 -3.54
C PRO A 30 -18.36 7.44 -4.82
N ASP A 31 -18.93 6.23 -4.78
CA ASP A 31 -19.15 5.43 -5.98
C ASP A 31 -20.12 6.17 -6.92
N LYS A 32 -19.64 6.44 -8.13
CA LYS A 32 -20.41 7.15 -9.16
C LYS A 32 -21.63 6.36 -9.64
N ARG A 33 -21.71 5.05 -9.38
CA ARG A 33 -22.81 4.19 -9.82
C ARG A 33 -23.88 4.01 -8.74
N SER A 34 -23.49 3.71 -7.51
CA SER A 34 -24.43 3.46 -6.41
C SER A 34 -24.73 4.70 -5.57
N GLY A 35 -23.89 5.75 -5.63
CA GLY A 35 -23.98 6.92 -4.74
C GLY A 35 -23.59 6.61 -3.30
N MET A 36 -23.10 5.40 -3.02
CA MET A 36 -22.60 5.01 -1.69
C MET A 36 -21.13 5.39 -1.53
N GLN A 37 -20.68 5.52 -0.28
CA GLN A 37 -19.26 5.72 0.00
C GLN A 37 -18.50 4.40 -0.20
N GLU A 38 -17.43 4.44 -0.99
CA GLU A 38 -16.46 3.37 -1.13
C GLU A 38 -15.17 3.72 -0.40
N LEU A 39 -14.52 2.70 0.15
CA LEU A 39 -13.20 2.82 0.72
C LEU A 39 -12.17 2.39 -0.33
N LEU A 40 -11.33 3.33 -0.75
CA LEU A 40 -10.20 3.08 -1.64
C LEU A 40 -8.93 2.93 -0.80
N ILE A 41 -8.19 1.87 -1.08
CA ILE A 41 -6.94 1.53 -0.40
C ILE A 41 -5.88 1.32 -1.48
N ASP A 42 -4.84 2.15 -1.45
CA ASP A 42 -3.67 1.97 -2.31
C ASP A 42 -2.56 1.26 -1.53
N ILE A 43 -2.02 0.21 -2.15
CA ILE A 43 -0.96 -0.62 -1.57
C ILE A 43 0.23 -0.60 -2.52
N GLY A 44 1.41 -0.32 -1.97
CA GLY A 44 2.67 -0.31 -2.68
C GLY A 44 3.68 -1.26 -2.06
N PHE A 45 4.81 -1.43 -2.74
CA PHE A 45 5.97 -2.07 -2.11
C PHE A 45 6.69 -1.09 -1.19
N LYS A 46 7.30 -1.62 -0.13
CA LYS A 46 8.16 -0.84 0.74
C LYS A 46 9.33 -0.24 -0.08
N PRO A 47 9.56 1.09 -0.01
CA PRO A 47 10.71 1.71 -0.66
C PRO A 47 12.01 1.08 -0.19
N LYS A 48 12.98 0.93 -1.11
CA LYS A 48 14.24 0.21 -0.89
C LYS A 48 14.08 -1.26 -0.50
N GLY A 49 12.86 -1.79 -0.52
CA GLY A 49 12.57 -3.21 -0.36
C GLY A 49 13.12 -4.01 -1.54
N THR A 50 13.63 -5.21 -1.26
CA THR A 50 14.06 -6.15 -2.31
C THR A 50 13.00 -7.23 -2.47
N HIS A 51 12.40 -7.32 -3.65
CA HIS A 51 11.32 -8.27 -3.93
C HIS A 51 11.58 -9.00 -5.26
N PRO A 52 11.20 -10.28 -5.38
CA PRO A 52 11.37 -11.01 -6.63
C PRO A 52 10.47 -10.42 -7.71
N CYS A 53 11.04 -10.13 -8.88
CA CYS A 53 10.29 -9.68 -10.03
C CYS A 53 9.29 -10.78 -10.46
N PRO A 54 7.99 -10.49 -10.60
CA PRO A 54 7.00 -11.50 -10.97
C PRO A 54 7.21 -12.05 -12.39
N MET A 55 7.92 -11.33 -13.26
CA MET A 55 8.19 -11.75 -14.63
C MET A 55 9.39 -12.69 -14.76
N CYS A 56 10.46 -12.46 -14.00
CA CYS A 56 11.74 -13.19 -14.17
C CYS A 56 12.31 -13.81 -12.90
N GLY A 57 11.67 -13.63 -11.75
CA GLY A 57 12.06 -14.18 -10.45
C GLY A 57 13.31 -13.56 -9.82
N LYS A 58 14.06 -12.72 -10.55
CA LYS A 58 15.26 -12.05 -10.03
C LYS A 58 14.87 -11.00 -8.97
N PRO A 59 15.66 -10.83 -7.90
CA PRO A 59 15.44 -9.76 -6.94
C PRO A 59 15.54 -8.39 -7.63
N GLY A 60 14.49 -7.59 -7.50
CA GLY A 60 14.46 -6.17 -7.88
C GLY A 60 14.40 -5.31 -6.63
N VAL A 61 15.10 -4.17 -6.65
CA VAL A 61 15.02 -3.16 -5.60
C VAL A 61 13.92 -2.17 -6.00
N VAL A 62 13.02 -1.88 -5.07
CA VAL A 62 11.99 -0.86 -5.23
C VAL A 62 12.65 0.49 -5.06
N ASP A 63 12.67 1.28 -6.12
CA ASP A 63 13.18 2.65 -6.08
C ASP A 63 12.28 3.52 -5.17
N GLU A 64 12.80 4.63 -4.65
CA GLU A 64 12.04 5.55 -3.77
C GLU A 64 10.93 6.34 -4.49
N GLY A 65 10.72 6.06 -5.78
CA GLY A 65 9.74 6.72 -6.64
C GLY A 65 10.38 7.86 -7.42
N GLU A 66 10.28 7.79 -8.74
CA GLU A 66 10.62 8.89 -9.65
C GLU A 66 9.70 10.09 -9.39
N GLU A 67 10.28 11.29 -9.31
CA GLU A 67 9.59 12.54 -9.67
C GLU A 67 8.98 12.37 -11.06
N ARG A 68 7.66 12.42 -11.15
CA ARG A 68 6.99 12.61 -12.44
C ARG A 68 7.15 14.07 -12.86
N ILE A 69 7.95 14.33 -13.89
CA ILE A 69 7.93 15.57 -14.69
C ILE A 69 6.64 15.59 -15.53
#